data_AF-X6K5Y2-F1
#
_entry.id   AF-X6K5Y2-F1
#
_cell.length_a   1.000
_cell.length_b   1.000
_cell.length_c   1.000
_cell.angle_alpha   90.00
_cell.angle_beta   90.00
_cell.angle_gamma   90.00
#
_symmetry.space_group_name_H-M   'P 1'
#
loop_
_entity.id
_entity.type
_entity.pdbx_description
1 polymer ?
#
loop_
_entity_poly.entity_id
_entity_poly.type
_entity_poly.pdbx_seq_one_letter_code
_entity_poly.pdbx_strand_id
1 'polypeptide(L)'
;MRGAGWIKGLREAEARELRSDIDRLEIDLIAAANSRGQSTLHDVANTLRCKKARLERLEEFLGSMTSKGRPATSATPPHEGRR
;
A
#
# COMPACT_ATOMS: atom_id res chain seq x y z
N MET A 1 8.83 -19.11 13.73
CA MET A 1 8.44 -17.78 14.25
C MET A 1 8.55 -16.78 13.10
N ARG A 2 7.46 -16.10 12.70
CA ARG A 2 7.52 -15.09 11.64
C ARG A 2 7.92 -13.75 12.26
N GLY A 3 9.15 -13.29 12.04
CA GLY A 3 9.70 -12.04 12.61
C GLY A 3 9.13 -10.78 11.93
N ALA A 4 9.22 -9.60 12.57
CA ALA A 4 8.53 -8.35 12.20
C ALA A 4 8.51 -7.95 10.71
N GLY A 5 9.50 -8.39 9.91
CA GLY A 5 9.52 -8.20 8.46
C GLY A 5 8.46 -8.99 7.68
N TRP A 6 7.80 -9.99 8.28
CA TRP A 6 6.85 -10.86 7.60
C TRP A 6 5.57 -10.13 7.17
N ILE A 7 5.08 -9.21 8.01
CA ILE A 7 3.90 -8.40 7.71
C ILE A 7 4.24 -7.40 6.60
N LYS A 8 5.41 -6.77 6.67
CA LYS A 8 5.87 -5.84 5.64
C LYS A 8 5.98 -6.52 4.28
N GLY A 9 6.68 -7.66 4.21
CA GLY A 9 6.84 -8.41 2.96
C GLY A 9 5.51 -8.90 2.37
N LEU A 10 4.55 -9.30 3.21
CA LEU A 10 3.21 -9.67 2.76
C LEU A 10 2.47 -8.47 2.15
N ARG A 11 2.53 -7.31 2.80
CA ARG A 11 1.87 -6.08 2.33
C ARG A 11 2.53 -5.51 1.07
N GLU A 12 3.84 -5.63 0.94
CA GLU A 12 4.56 -5.27 -0.29
C GLU A 12 4.23 -6.21 -1.46
N ALA A 13 4.02 -7.51 -1.20
CA ALA A 13 3.53 -8.44 -2.22
C ALA A 13 2.12 -8.07 -2.68
N GLU A 14 1.21 -7.80 -1.74
CA GLU A 14 -0.16 -7.35 -2.03
C GLU A 14 -0.17 -6.05 -2.86
N ALA A 15 0.71 -5.09 -2.56
CA ALA A 15 0.81 -3.85 -3.32
C ALA A 15 1.27 -4.09 -4.77
N ARG A 16 2.20 -5.02 -4.99
CA ARG A 16 2.64 -5.40 -6.34
C ARG A 16 1.50 -6.05 -7.14
N GLU A 17 0.76 -6.97 -6.53
CA GLU A 17 -0.40 -7.60 -7.17
C GLU A 17 -1.46 -6.56 -7.54
N LEU A 18 -1.78 -5.63 -6.62
CA LEU A 18 -2.75 -4.56 -6.89
C LEU A 18 -2.32 -3.66 -8.03
N ARG A 19 -1.03 -3.33 -8.16
CA ARG A 19 -0.51 -2.55 -9.29
C ARG A 19 -0.71 -3.29 -10.62
N SER A 20 -0.35 -4.58 -10.68
CA SER A 20 -0.58 -5.39 -11.87
C SER A 20 -2.07 -5.53 -12.22
N ASP A 21 -2.94 -5.68 -11.23
CA ASP A 21 -4.40 -5.69 -11.43
C ASP A 21 -4.91 -4.35 -11.98
N ILE A 22 -4.39 -3.22 -11.47
CA ILE A 22 -4.75 -1.88 -11.92
C ILE A 22 -4.32 -1.69 -13.37
N ASP A 23 -3.09 -2.05 -13.74
CA ASP A 23 -2.59 -1.95 -15.12
C ASP A 23 -3.49 -2.73 -16.09
N ARG A 24 -3.92 -3.95 -15.69
CA ARG A 24 -4.86 -4.76 -16.47
C ARG A 24 -6.22 -4.06 -16.60
N LEU A 25 -6.79 -3.58 -15.50
CA LEU A 25 -8.10 -2.92 -15.49
C LEU A 25 -8.12 -1.61 -16.27
N GLU A 26 -6.99 -0.90 -16.34
CA GLU A 26 -6.87 0.29 -17.18
C GLU A 26 -6.93 -0.06 -18.67
N ILE A 27 -6.28 -1.14 -19.09
CA ILE A 27 -6.39 -1.68 -20.46
C ILE A 27 -7.83 -2.13 -20.74
N ASP A 28 -8.44 -2.87 -19.82
CA ASP A 28 -9.81 -3.35 -19.96
C ASP A 28 -10.81 -2.19 -20.01
N LEU A 29 -10.55 -1.09 -19.29
CA LEU A 29 -11.39 0.10 -19.32
C LEU A 29 -11.37 0.75 -20.71
N ILE A 30 -10.19 0.86 -21.31
CA ILE A 30 -10.02 1.37 -22.68
C ILE A 30 -10.74 0.45 -23.67
N ALA A 31 -10.57 -0.87 -23.54
CA ALA A 31 -11.24 -1.84 -24.38
C ALA A 31 -12.77 -1.78 -24.24
N ALA A 32 -13.27 -1.68 -23.01
CA ALA A 32 -14.69 -1.58 -22.73
C ALA A 32 -15.29 -0.26 -23.26
N ALA A 33 -14.56 0.85 -23.15
CA ALA A 33 -15.00 2.15 -23.68
C ALA A 33 -15.09 2.16 -25.21
N ASN A 34 -14.22 1.41 -25.88
CA ASN A 34 -14.26 1.20 -27.33
C ASN A 34 -15.34 0.20 -27.77
N SER A 35 -15.83 -0.62 -26.85
CA SER A 35 -16.99 -1.48 -27.08
C SER A 35 -18.29 -0.73 -26.79
N ARG A 36 -19.39 -1.06 -27.48
CA ARG A 36 -20.71 -0.47 -27.19
C ARG A 36 -21.34 -0.99 -25.87
N GLY A 37 -20.59 -1.74 -25.05
CA GLY A 37 -21.06 -2.36 -23.81
C GLY A 37 -20.95 -1.46 -22.59
N GLN A 38 -21.97 -0.63 -22.36
CA GLN A 38 -21.99 0.35 -21.25
C GLN A 38 -21.96 -0.29 -19.85
N SER A 39 -22.54 -1.48 -19.66
CA SER A 39 -22.51 -2.20 -18.37
C SER A 39 -21.10 -2.63 -18.00
N THR A 40 -20.39 -3.26 -18.94
CA THR A 40 -19.00 -3.70 -18.75
C THR A 40 -18.08 -2.52 -18.44
N LEU A 41 -18.29 -1.38 -19.10
CA LEU A 41 -17.53 -0.16 -18.83
C LEU A 41 -17.70 0.32 -17.38
N HIS A 42 -18.95 0.33 -16.89
CA HIS A 42 -19.24 0.77 -15.53
C HIS A 42 -18.62 -0.16 -14.48
N ASP A 43 -18.74 -1.48 -14.70
CA ASP A 43 -18.19 -2.49 -13.79
C ASP A 43 -16.67 -2.38 -13.71
N VAL A 44 -15.98 -2.33 -14.85
CA VAL A 44 -14.52 -2.17 -14.91
C VAL A 44 -14.07 -0.88 -14.25
N ALA A 45 -14.76 0.25 -14.51
CA ALA A 45 -14.45 1.53 -13.88
C ALA A 45 -14.63 1.51 -12.36
N ASN A 46 -15.68 0.84 -11.87
CA ASN A 46 -15.94 0.71 -10.44
C ASN A 46 -14.86 -0.16 -9.76
N THR A 47 -14.53 -1.31 -10.36
CA THR A 47 -13.46 -2.18 -9.85
C THR A 47 -12.13 -1.45 -9.82
N LEU A 48 -11.77 -0.72 -10.88
CA LEU A 48 -10.54 0.07 -10.96
C LEU A 48 -10.45 1.10 -9.82
N ARG A 49 -11.53 1.85 -9.57
CA ARG A 49 -11.58 2.84 -8.48
C ARG A 49 -11.34 2.20 -7.12
N CYS A 50 -12.00 1.08 -6.84
CA CYS A 50 -11.84 0.35 -5.58
C CYS A 50 -10.40 -0.17 -5.40
N LYS A 51 -9.79 -0.69 -6.46
CA LYS A 51 -8.41 -1.20 -6.44
C LYS A 51 -7.39 -0.08 -6.21
N LYS A 52 -7.54 1.06 -6.89
CA LYS A 52 -6.70 2.25 -6.67
C LYS A 52 -6.78 2.75 -5.23
N ALA A 53 -7.99 2.90 -4.68
CA ALA A 53 -8.17 3.33 -3.29
C ALA A 53 -7.61 2.32 -2.27
N ARG A 54 -7.64 1.01 -2.58
CA ARG A 54 -7.01 0.00 -1.73
C ARG A 54 -5.48 0.10 -1.78
N LEU A 55 -4.91 0.29 -2.97
CA LEU A 55 -3.47 0.45 -3.16
C LEU A 55 -2.96 1.67 -2.39
N GLU A 56 -3.64 2.81 -2.49
CA GLU A 56 -3.29 4.04 -1.78
C GLU A 56 -3.19 3.84 -0.26
N ARG A 57 -4.22 3.24 0.35
CA ARG A 57 -4.21 2.92 1.80
C ARG A 57 -3.08 1.96 2.17
N LEU A 58 -2.75 1.03 1.29
CA LEU A 58 -1.69 0.06 1.52
C LEU A 58 -0.30 0.71 1.46
N GLU A 59 -0.09 1.62 0.51
CA GLU A 59 1.13 2.40 0.35
C GLU A 59 1.31 3.37 1.53
N GLU A 60 0.24 4.02 1.99
CA GLU A 60 0.23 4.85 3.20
C GLU A 60 0.62 4.02 4.43
N PHE A 61 0.01 2.83 4.59
CA PHE A 61 0.34 1.92 5.68
C PHE A 61 1.82 1.52 5.66
N LEU A 62 2.34 1.12 4.50
CA LEU A 62 3.75 0.76 4.32
C LEU A 62 4.68 1.95 4.64
N GLY A 63 4.33 3.16 4.20
CA GLY A 63 5.04 4.38 4.54
C GLY A 63 5.09 4.63 6.05
N SER A 64 3.95 4.48 6.73
CA SER A 64 3.86 4.62 8.19
C SER A 64 4.70 3.58 8.97
N MET A 65 4.88 2.39 8.42
CA MET A 65 5.75 1.36 9.01
C MET A 65 7.22 1.73 8.90
N THR A 66 7.62 2.35 7.79
CA THR A 66 9.01 2.79 7.58
C THR A 66 9.37 4.02 8.41
N SER A 67 8.42 4.94 8.64
CA SER A 67 8.65 6.17 9.41
C SER A 67 8.71 5.94 10.92
N LYS A 68 8.12 4.85 11.43
CA LYS A 68 8.20 4.46 12.86
C LYS A 68 9.54 3.81 13.26
N GLY A 69 10.53 3.77 12.36
CA GLY A 69 11.88 3.29 12.66
C GLY A 69 12.70 4.27 13.49
N ARG A 70 12.64 4.11 14.82
CA ARG A 70 13.51 4.67 15.89
C ARG A 70 13.14 6.05 16.45
N PRO A 71 12.49 6.13 17.64
CA PRO A 71 12.70 7.27 18.54
C PRO A 71 14.16 7.27 19.00
N ALA A 72 14.80 8.43 19.04
CA ALA A 72 16.14 8.64 19.58
C ALA A 72 16.18 8.23 21.07
N THR A 73 16.45 6.97 21.35
CA THR A 73 16.79 6.48 22.68
C THR A 73 18.29 6.67 22.90
N SER A 74 18.70 7.87 23.33
CA SER A 74 19.83 8.07 24.24
C SER A 74 20.07 9.57 24.47
N ALA A 75 19.29 10.15 25.36
CA ALA A 75 19.78 11.26 26.16
C ALA A 75 19.33 10.99 27.60
N THR A 76 19.88 9.92 28.17
CA THR A 76 19.99 9.83 29.64
C THR A 76 21.04 10.87 30.02
N PRO A 77 20.69 11.96 30.72
CA PRO A 77 21.72 12.83 31.26
C PRO A 77 22.54 12.01 32.26
N PRO A 78 23.87 12.17 32.31
CA PRO A 78 24.66 11.48 33.32
C PRO A 78 24.16 11.93 34.69
N HIS A 79 23.72 10.96 35.48
CA HIS A 79 23.48 11.14 36.91
C HIS A 79 24.84 11.34 37.58
N GLU A 80 25.32 12.58 37.66
CA GLU A 80 26.41 12.95 38.56
C GLU A 80 25.92 12.79 39.99
N GLY A 81 26.16 11.61 40.55
CA GLY A 81 26.09 11.36 41.96
C GLY A 81 27.41 11.73 42.63
N ARG A 82 27.28 12.54 43.70
CA ARG A 82 28.21 12.71 44.84
C ARG A 82 29.58 13.35 44.54
N ARG A 83 29.80 14.53 45.10
CA ARG A 83 30.33 14.70 46.47
C ARG A 83 29.97 16.05 47.04
#